data_AF-A0A3D8SLQ5-F1
#
_entry.id   AF-A0A3D8SLQ5-F1
#
_cell.length_a   1.000
_cell.length_b   1.000
_cell.length_c   1.000
_cell.angle_alpha   90.00
_cell.angle_beta   90.00
_cell.angle_gamma   90.00
#
_symmetry.space_group_name_H-M   'P 1'
#
loop_
_entity.id
_entity.type
_entity.pdbx_description
1 polymer ?
#
loop_
_entity_poly.entity_id
_entity_poly.type
_entity_poly.pdbx_seq_one_letter_code
_entity_poly.pdbx_strand_id
1 'polypeptide(L)'
;MSTLQDQLNAQLQSKSLPVSPAWLTTFLSTGTHQRTPLPALTKTALFRLLNTDFRESLIPRAPTSVLPVDIFDPTAQERRLPGPIPLQVLDIEDIGTSIWNQVEAIERIERGEAVRGREIVRTVNVGDEQDGNNEADNAGGNANAGAPTNANESNGPHRLILQDARGTRAVGIEMNQINGVAVMQLSIGSKLLLKNATVARGMILLTPESVTLLGGKIEVMDLAWKAGRKARLLEKITGTGAGGV
;
A
#
# COMPACT_ATOMS: atom_id res chain seq x y z
N MET A 1 -9.74 15.12 35.02
CA MET A 1 -10.47 14.00 34.39
C MET A 1 -10.00 13.91 32.94
N SER A 2 -9.63 12.72 32.43
CA SER A 2 -9.23 12.56 31.02
C SER A 2 -10.45 12.74 30.12
N THR A 3 -10.36 13.58 29.09
CA THR A 3 -11.45 13.75 28.12
C THR A 3 -11.55 12.53 27.20
N LEU A 4 -12.68 12.37 26.50
CA LEU A 4 -12.82 11.33 25.46
C LEU A 4 -11.75 11.49 24.37
N GLN A 5 -11.42 12.74 24.03
CA GLN A 5 -10.37 13.06 23.07
C GLN A 5 -8.99 12.57 23.55
N ASP A 6 -8.67 12.75 24.83
CA ASP A 6 -7.41 12.25 25.41
C ASP A 6 -7.34 10.72 25.37
N GLN A 7 -8.44 10.04 25.69
CA GLN A 7 -8.53 8.58 25.66
C GLN A 7 -8.35 8.03 24.24
N LEU A 8 -9.03 8.63 23.25
CA LEU A 8 -8.92 8.23 21.85
C LEU A 8 -7.50 8.50 21.32
N ASN A 9 -6.92 9.66 21.63
CA ASN A 9 -5.57 10.00 21.24
C ASN A 9 -4.55 9.02 21.83
N ALA A 10 -4.68 8.65 23.12
CA ALA A 10 -3.82 7.66 23.75
C ALA A 10 -3.92 6.28 23.07
N GLN A 11 -5.12 5.85 22.70
CA GLN A 11 -5.32 4.59 21.98
C GLN A 11 -4.65 4.59 20.58
N LEU A 12 -4.78 5.68 19.82
CA LEU A 12 -4.15 5.80 18.51
C LEU A 12 -2.63 5.93 18.62
N GLN A 13 -2.14 6.67 19.63
CA GLN A 13 -0.72 6.79 19.93
C GLN A 13 -0.10 5.45 20.33
N SER A 14 -0.82 4.57 21.03
CA SER A 14 -0.35 3.20 21.32
C SER A 14 -0.05 2.38 20.05
N LYS A 15 -0.67 2.74 18.92
CA LYS A 15 -0.43 2.17 17.59
C LYS A 15 0.65 2.90 16.80
N SER A 16 1.43 3.76 17.47
CA SER A 16 2.46 4.63 16.86
C SER A 16 1.89 5.64 15.87
N LEU A 17 0.63 6.05 16.03
CA LEU A 17 -0.01 7.06 15.18
C LEU A 17 -0.28 8.33 16.00
N PRO A 18 0.66 9.29 16.02
CA PRO A 18 0.48 10.55 16.72
C PRO A 18 -0.45 11.47 15.93
N VAL A 19 -1.74 11.44 16.25
CA VAL A 19 -2.76 12.17 15.48
C VAL A 19 -2.75 13.66 15.82
N SER A 20 -3.05 14.50 14.82
CA SER A 20 -3.14 15.95 15.01
C SER A 20 -4.40 16.31 15.83
N PRO A 21 -4.33 17.31 16.72
CA PRO A 21 -5.51 17.76 17.47
C PRO A 21 -6.65 18.24 16.56
N ALA A 22 -6.32 18.89 15.44
CA ALA A 22 -7.28 19.35 14.47
C ALA A 22 -8.08 18.19 13.86
N TRP A 23 -7.40 17.13 13.43
CA TRP A 23 -8.04 15.93 12.90
C TRP A 23 -8.96 15.28 13.94
N LEU A 24 -8.52 15.18 15.20
CA LEU A 24 -9.33 14.61 16.29
C LEU A 24 -10.60 15.43 16.53
N THR A 25 -10.48 16.75 16.56
CA THR A 25 -11.64 17.64 16.73
C THR A 25 -12.63 17.48 15.59
N THR A 26 -12.16 17.45 14.34
CA THR A 26 -13.01 17.22 13.16
C THR A 26 -13.64 15.82 13.18
N PHE A 27 -12.89 14.80 13.56
CA PHE A 27 -13.42 13.44 13.69
C PHE A 27 -14.55 13.38 14.73
N LEU A 28 -14.35 13.97 15.91
CA LEU A 28 -15.34 13.97 16.99
C LEU A 28 -16.56 14.85 16.70
N SER A 29 -16.42 15.91 15.90
CA SER A 29 -17.54 16.81 15.54
C SER A 29 -18.41 16.27 14.40
N THR A 30 -17.87 15.42 13.53
CA THR A 30 -18.55 14.92 12.32
C THR A 30 -19.41 13.67 12.54
N GLY A 31 -19.53 13.16 13.78
CA GLY A 31 -20.30 11.96 14.05
C GLY A 31 -21.11 11.98 15.34
N THR A 32 -22.13 11.13 15.39
CA THR A 32 -22.96 10.85 16.56
C THR A 32 -22.20 9.98 17.58
N HIS A 33 -21.00 10.42 17.96
CA HIS A 33 -20.07 9.68 18.82
C HIS A 33 -20.46 9.68 20.30
N GLN A 34 -21.50 10.43 20.69
CA GLN A 34 -21.91 10.58 22.09
C GLN A 34 -22.36 9.28 22.76
N ARG A 35 -22.74 8.25 21.98
CA ARG A 35 -23.20 6.95 22.51
C ARG A 35 -22.32 5.77 22.09
N THR A 36 -21.25 6.00 21.32
CA THR A 36 -20.40 4.91 20.81
C THR A 36 -19.38 4.50 21.87
N PRO A 37 -19.27 3.20 22.23
CA PRO A 37 -18.22 2.73 23.12
C PRO A 37 -16.82 3.03 22.56
N LEU A 38 -15.87 3.38 23.43
CA LEU A 38 -14.50 3.77 23.06
C LEU A 38 -13.80 2.77 22.11
N PRO A 39 -13.92 1.43 22.26
CA PRO A 39 -13.29 0.50 21.33
C PRO A 39 -13.84 0.59 19.90
N ALA A 40 -15.16 0.76 19.75
CA ALA A 40 -15.80 0.93 18.45
C ALA A 40 -15.41 2.28 17.83
N LEU A 41 -15.37 3.34 18.65
CA LEU A 41 -14.91 4.66 18.23
C LEU A 41 -13.45 4.63 17.74
N THR A 42 -12.58 3.91 18.46
CA THR A 42 -11.16 3.75 18.11
C THR A 42 -10.99 3.03 16.78
N LYS A 43 -11.77 1.99 16.51
CA LYS A 43 -11.74 1.28 15.22
C LYS A 43 -12.20 2.19 14.07
N THR A 44 -13.27 2.95 14.26
CA THR A 44 -13.75 3.91 13.25
C THR A 44 -12.74 5.03 13.01
N ALA A 45 -12.13 5.55 14.08
CA ALA A 45 -11.07 6.56 13.99
C ALA A 45 -9.87 6.02 13.22
N LEU A 46 -9.39 4.82 13.56
CA LEU A 46 -8.28 4.19 12.86
C LEU A 46 -8.60 3.98 11.38
N PHE A 47 -9.79 3.46 11.04
CA PHE A 47 -10.21 3.30 9.66
C PHE A 47 -10.18 4.62 8.89
N ARG A 48 -10.79 5.68 9.42
CA ARG A 48 -10.78 7.00 8.76
C ARG A 48 -9.36 7.56 8.62
N LEU A 49 -8.54 7.43 9.67
CA LEU A 49 -7.16 7.92 9.70
C LEU A 49 -6.29 7.25 8.62
N LEU A 50 -6.41 5.94 8.45
CA LEU A 50 -5.65 5.19 7.43
C LEU A 50 -6.05 5.58 6.00
N ASN A 51 -7.22 6.18 5.81
CA ASN A 51 -7.71 6.66 4.51
C ASN A 51 -7.52 8.18 4.31
N THR A 52 -6.79 8.87 5.19
CA THR A 52 -6.41 10.30 5.03
C THR A 52 -4.93 10.47 4.69
N ASP A 53 -4.54 11.65 4.19
CA ASP A 53 -3.13 12.02 4.02
C ASP A 53 -2.47 12.21 5.40
N PHE A 54 -1.33 11.54 5.63
CA PHE A 54 -0.59 11.64 6.89
C PHE A 54 0.01 13.01 7.15
N ARG A 55 0.19 13.85 6.12
CA ARG A 55 0.63 15.23 6.27
C ARG A 55 -0.40 16.12 6.98
N GLU A 56 -1.69 15.77 6.88
CA GLU A 56 -2.80 16.55 7.45
C GLU A 56 -3.30 15.94 8.76
N SER A 57 -3.18 14.62 8.89
CA SER A 57 -3.80 13.86 9.98
C SER A 57 -2.84 13.51 11.12
N LEU A 58 -1.52 13.51 10.90
CA LEU A 58 -0.53 13.22 11.93
C LEU A 58 0.26 14.47 12.33
N ILE A 59 0.83 14.44 13.54
CA ILE A 59 1.76 15.45 14.02
C ILE A 59 3.11 14.80 14.37
N PRO A 60 4.23 15.29 13.82
CA PRO A 60 5.57 14.86 14.22
C PRO A 60 5.82 15.15 15.70
N ARG A 61 5.81 14.12 16.56
CA ARG A 61 6.05 14.29 18.01
C ARG A 61 7.51 14.18 18.41
N ALA A 62 8.29 13.42 17.64
CA ALA A 62 9.71 13.22 17.90
C ALA A 62 10.49 13.26 16.59
N PRO A 63 11.77 13.66 16.59
CA PRO A 63 12.63 13.55 15.41
C PRO A 63 12.73 12.11 14.88
N THR A 64 12.58 11.11 15.76
CA THR A 64 12.59 9.68 15.41
C THR A 64 11.27 9.16 14.84
N SER A 65 10.19 9.95 14.88
CA SER A 65 8.88 9.58 14.31
C SER A 65 8.69 10.06 12.86
N VAL A 66 9.74 10.62 12.26
CA VAL A 66 9.78 11.19 10.91
C VAL A 66 11.10 10.82 10.25
N LEU A 67 11.16 10.92 8.92
CA LEU A 67 12.38 10.67 8.17
C LEU A 67 13.38 11.83 8.37
N PRO A 68 14.68 11.54 8.48
CA PRO A 68 15.71 12.56 8.40
C PRO A 68 15.62 13.35 7.10
N VAL A 69 15.90 14.66 7.15
CA VAL A 69 15.79 15.55 5.98
C VAL A 69 16.80 15.25 4.88
N ASP A 70 17.88 14.56 5.23
CA ASP A 70 18.99 14.13 4.37
C ASP A 70 18.92 12.62 4.06
N ILE A 71 17.75 11.99 4.22
CA ILE A 71 17.58 10.54 4.01
C ILE A 71 17.97 10.06 2.61
N PHE A 72 17.94 10.96 1.62
CA PHE A 72 18.29 10.70 0.22
C PHE A 72 19.78 10.88 -0.10
N ASP A 73 20.62 11.23 0.89
CA ASP A 73 22.06 11.42 0.68
C ASP A 73 22.75 10.10 0.25
N PRO A 74 23.28 10.01 -0.99
CA PRO A 74 23.96 8.81 -1.47
C PRO A 74 25.37 8.64 -0.88
N THR A 75 25.95 9.71 -0.31
CA THR A 75 27.30 9.68 0.26
C THR A 75 27.33 8.96 1.61
N ALA A 76 26.24 9.04 2.37
CA ALA A 76 26.01 8.24 3.56
C ALA A 76 25.98 6.74 3.19
N GLN A 77 26.97 5.97 3.66
CA GLN A 77 27.06 4.54 3.37
C GLN A 77 25.87 3.78 3.96
N GLU A 78 25.63 3.97 5.25
CA GLU A 78 24.57 3.32 5.99
C GLU A 78 24.09 4.19 7.15
N ARG A 79 22.79 4.16 7.43
CA ARG A 79 22.17 4.79 8.59
C ARG A 79 21.04 3.92 9.12
N ARG A 80 20.97 3.74 10.43
CA ARG A 80 19.84 3.07 11.08
C ARG A 80 18.71 4.05 11.40
N LEU A 81 17.49 3.69 11.03
CA LEU A 81 16.26 4.35 11.43
C LEU A 81 15.61 3.54 12.56
N PRO A 82 15.64 4.00 13.82
CA PRO A 82 15.05 3.25 14.93
C PRO A 82 13.51 3.18 14.81
N GLY A 83 12.88 4.28 14.38
CA GLY A 83 11.43 4.41 14.33
C GLY A 83 10.79 4.34 15.71
N PRO A 84 9.46 4.12 15.80
CA PRO A 84 8.53 3.90 14.68
C PRO A 84 8.27 5.16 13.83
N ILE A 85 8.26 5.00 12.52
CA ILE A 85 7.96 6.07 11.55
C ILE A 85 6.73 5.68 10.74
N PRO A 86 5.57 6.34 10.94
CA PRO A 86 4.41 6.16 10.08
C PRO A 86 4.66 6.75 8.70
N LEU A 87 4.49 5.93 7.67
CA LEU A 87 4.68 6.31 6.28
C LEU A 87 3.43 6.01 5.47
N GLN A 88 3.24 6.77 4.41
CA GLN A 88 2.27 6.50 3.36
C GLN A 88 2.96 6.20 2.03
N VAL A 89 2.37 5.30 1.26
CA VAL A 89 2.87 4.88 -0.06
C VAL A 89 2.35 5.84 -1.11
N LEU A 90 3.25 6.47 -1.85
CA LEU A 90 2.92 7.36 -2.96
C LEU A 90 3.01 6.67 -4.32
N ASP A 91 3.87 5.66 -4.43
CA ASP A 91 4.09 4.91 -5.67
C ASP A 91 4.69 3.53 -5.35
N ILE A 92 4.45 2.58 -6.24
CA ILE A 92 5.04 1.24 -6.21
C ILE A 92 5.37 0.81 -7.64
N GLU A 93 6.57 0.30 -7.83
CA GLU A 93 7.07 -0.20 -9.10
C GLU A 93 7.62 -1.59 -8.90
N ASP A 94 7.30 -2.50 -9.81
CA ASP A 94 8.01 -3.76 -9.91
C ASP A 94 9.27 -3.55 -10.74
N ILE A 95 10.42 -3.78 -10.11
CA ILE A 95 11.75 -3.66 -10.70
C ILE A 95 12.37 -5.03 -11.01
N GLY A 96 11.67 -6.13 -10.68
CA GLY A 96 12.06 -7.50 -10.98
C GLY A 96 11.59 -8.00 -12.35
N THR A 97 10.52 -7.43 -12.90
CA THR A 97 10.02 -7.80 -14.24
C THR A 97 10.24 -6.69 -15.27
N SER A 98 10.40 -7.08 -16.54
CA SER A 98 10.58 -6.11 -17.62
C SER A 98 9.34 -5.25 -17.81
N ILE A 99 9.54 -3.98 -18.14
CA ILE A 99 8.45 -3.04 -18.41
C ILE A 99 7.55 -3.54 -19.55
N TRP A 100 8.15 -4.15 -20.58
CA TRP A 100 7.41 -4.79 -21.68
C TRP A 100 6.46 -5.89 -21.19
N ASN A 101 6.93 -6.80 -20.34
CA ASN A 101 6.09 -7.87 -19.78
C ASN A 101 4.94 -7.28 -18.94
N GLN A 102 5.19 -6.21 -18.20
CA GLN A 102 4.16 -5.54 -17.41
C GLN A 102 3.10 -4.87 -18.31
N VAL A 103 3.52 -4.21 -19.40
CA VAL A 103 2.58 -3.62 -20.38
C VAL A 103 1.75 -4.73 -21.03
N GLU A 104 2.40 -5.80 -21.48
CA GLU A 104 1.71 -6.92 -22.10
C GLU A 104 0.68 -7.55 -21.14
N ALA A 105 1.03 -7.72 -19.86
CA ALA A 105 0.12 -8.23 -18.84
C ALA A 105 -1.12 -7.34 -18.67
N ILE A 106 -0.96 -6.01 -18.72
CA ILE A 106 -2.10 -5.06 -18.69
C ILE A 106 -2.97 -5.24 -19.92
N GLU A 107 -2.37 -5.30 -21.11
CA GLU A 107 -3.11 -5.41 -22.37
C GLU A 107 -3.88 -6.72 -22.52
N ARG A 108 -3.32 -7.84 -22.02
CA ARG A 108 -4.01 -9.13 -21.97
C ARG A 108 -5.30 -9.03 -21.15
N ILE A 109 -5.26 -8.35 -20.00
CA ILE A 109 -6.44 -8.11 -19.16
C ILE A 109 -7.45 -7.21 -19.90
N GLU A 110 -7.00 -6.15 -20.57
CA GLU A 110 -7.86 -5.26 -21.37
C GLU A 110 -8.55 -5.99 -22.52
N ARG A 111 -7.88 -6.99 -23.12
CA ARG A 111 -8.44 -7.85 -24.17
C ARG A 111 -9.35 -8.98 -23.65
N GLY A 112 -9.41 -9.19 -22.34
CA GLY A 112 -10.14 -10.31 -21.74
C GLY A 112 -9.48 -11.67 -22.00
N GLU A 113 -8.15 -11.72 -22.06
CA GLU A 113 -7.41 -12.97 -22.24
C GLU A 113 -7.07 -13.57 -20.87
N ALA A 114 -7.61 -14.76 -20.58
CA ALA A 114 -7.28 -15.50 -19.37
C ALA A 114 -6.05 -16.39 -19.64
N VAL A 115 -5.02 -16.27 -18.80
CA VAL A 115 -3.82 -17.12 -18.89
C VAL A 115 -4.07 -18.39 -18.09
N ARG A 116 -4.11 -19.56 -18.74
CA ARG A 116 -4.12 -20.87 -18.07
C ARG A 116 -2.81 -21.59 -18.39
N GLY A 117 -1.80 -21.38 -17.54
CA GLY A 117 -0.46 -21.94 -17.73
C GLY A 117 0.39 -21.14 -18.71
N ARG A 118 1.03 -21.81 -19.69
CA ARG A 118 1.79 -21.17 -20.79
C ARG A 118 0.92 -20.80 -22.00
N GLU A 119 -0.38 -21.08 -21.94
CA GLU A 119 -1.31 -20.87 -23.05
C GLU A 119 -2.23 -19.69 -22.76
N ILE A 120 -2.38 -18.81 -23.77
CA ILE A 120 -3.28 -17.66 -23.73
C ILE A 120 -4.63 -18.13 -24.27
N VAL A 121 -5.66 -18.16 -23.40
CA VAL A 121 -7.01 -18.55 -23.79
C VAL A 121 -7.86 -17.29 -23.95
N ARG A 122 -8.36 -17.07 -25.17
CA ARG A 122 -9.33 -16.01 -25.45
C ARG A 122 -10.69 -16.45 -24.91
N THR A 123 -11.19 -15.81 -23.85
CA THR A 123 -12.58 -16.04 -23.42
C THR A 123 -13.48 -15.30 -24.40
N VAL A 124 -13.97 -16.04 -25.40
CA VAL A 124 -15.13 -15.60 -26.18
C VAL A 124 -16.36 -15.70 -25.27
N ASN A 125 -16.94 -14.57 -24.89
CA ASN A 125 -18.32 -14.54 -24.41
C ASN A 125 -19.22 -14.89 -25.60
N VAL A 126 -19.41 -16.19 -25.84
CA VAL A 126 -20.57 -16.65 -26.59
C VAL A 126 -21.72 -16.54 -25.61
N GLY A 127 -22.64 -15.61 -25.89
CA GLY A 127 -23.86 -15.49 -25.11
C GLY A 127 -24.67 -16.77 -25.28
N ASP A 128 -24.92 -17.46 -24.18
CA ASP A 128 -25.97 -18.46 -24.08
C ASP A 128 -26.86 -18.06 -22.89
N GLU A 129 -27.95 -17.37 -23.25
CA GLU A 129 -29.18 -17.39 -22.47
C GLU A 129 -29.74 -18.82 -22.53
N GLN A 130 -29.62 -19.61 -21.45
CA GLN A 130 -30.62 -20.63 -21.16
C GLN A 130 -30.68 -21.03 -19.68
N ASP A 131 -31.87 -20.87 -19.13
CA ASP A 131 -32.36 -21.38 -17.85
C ASP A 131 -32.07 -22.88 -17.63
N GLY A 132 -31.83 -23.27 -16.36
CA GLY A 132 -31.92 -24.66 -15.95
C GLY A 132 -31.36 -24.97 -14.56
N ASN A 133 -32.24 -24.98 -13.56
CA ASN A 133 -32.05 -25.58 -12.24
C ASN A 133 -31.28 -26.92 -12.26
N ASN A 134 -30.40 -27.13 -11.28
CA ASN A 134 -30.41 -28.34 -10.44
C ASN A 134 -29.44 -28.21 -9.24
N GLU A 135 -30.01 -28.41 -8.05
CA GLU A 135 -29.30 -28.65 -6.79
C GLU A 135 -28.89 -30.13 -6.64
N ALA A 136 -27.92 -30.35 -5.74
CA ALA A 136 -27.65 -31.54 -4.93
C ALA A 136 -26.56 -32.56 -5.36
N ASP A 137 -25.55 -32.61 -4.49
CA ASP A 137 -25.00 -33.80 -3.81
C ASP A 137 -23.76 -34.57 -4.32
N ASN A 138 -22.68 -34.33 -3.55
CA ASN A 138 -21.91 -35.29 -2.74
C ASN A 138 -20.51 -35.80 -3.17
N ALA A 139 -19.57 -35.48 -2.25
CA ALA A 139 -18.53 -36.32 -1.66
C ALA A 139 -17.24 -36.71 -2.42
N GLY A 140 -16.12 -36.26 -1.86
CA GLY A 140 -14.94 -37.12 -1.63
C GLY A 140 -13.72 -36.86 -2.52
N GLY A 141 -12.73 -36.13 -2.02
CA GLY A 141 -11.43 -36.05 -2.68
C GLY A 141 -10.47 -35.05 -2.05
N ASN A 142 -9.69 -35.51 -1.08
CA ASN A 142 -8.60 -34.77 -0.46
C ASN A 142 -7.48 -34.52 -1.49
N ALA A 143 -7.34 -33.29 -1.97
CA ALA A 143 -6.13 -32.82 -2.63
C ALA A 143 -5.98 -31.31 -2.41
N ASN A 144 -4.83 -30.93 -1.85
CA ASN A 144 -4.29 -29.58 -1.84
C ASN A 144 -4.23 -29.02 -3.28
N ALA A 145 -5.34 -28.47 -3.77
CA ALA A 145 -5.35 -27.62 -4.94
C ALA A 145 -5.07 -26.21 -4.44
N GLY A 146 -3.81 -25.81 -4.51
CA GLY A 146 -3.42 -24.41 -4.39
C GLY A 146 -4.37 -23.58 -5.25
N ALA A 147 -4.98 -22.57 -4.63
CA ALA A 147 -5.72 -21.55 -5.34
C ALA A 147 -4.88 -21.09 -6.54
N PRO A 148 -5.49 -20.84 -7.72
CA PRO A 148 -4.74 -20.47 -8.90
C PRO A 148 -3.94 -19.21 -8.56
N THR A 149 -2.64 -19.36 -8.38
CA THR A 149 -1.73 -18.23 -8.28
C THR A 149 -1.86 -17.52 -9.61
N ASN A 150 -2.45 -16.32 -9.60
CA ASN A 150 -2.53 -15.46 -10.77
C ASN A 150 -1.10 -15.37 -11.33
N ALA A 151 -0.84 -16.00 -12.48
CA ALA A 151 0.48 -16.03 -13.10
C ALA A 151 0.97 -14.62 -13.53
N ASN A 152 0.16 -13.59 -13.28
CA ASN A 152 0.43 -12.17 -13.51
C ASN A 152 0.83 -11.39 -12.24
N GLU A 153 0.86 -12.00 -11.06
CA GLU A 153 1.33 -11.34 -9.85
C GLU A 153 2.85 -11.43 -9.79
N SER A 154 3.52 -10.32 -10.13
CA SER A 154 4.94 -10.19 -9.83
C SER A 154 5.16 -10.22 -8.32
N ASN A 155 6.11 -11.06 -7.90
CA ASN A 155 6.50 -11.19 -6.50
C ASN A 155 7.68 -10.26 -6.13
N GLY A 156 7.97 -9.26 -6.97
CA GLY A 156 9.02 -8.28 -6.73
C GLY A 156 10.41 -8.71 -7.25
N PRO A 157 11.49 -8.00 -6.86
CA PRO A 157 11.51 -6.92 -5.86
C PRO A 157 10.74 -5.67 -6.29
N HIS A 158 10.17 -4.96 -5.31
CA HIS A 158 9.47 -3.70 -5.53
C HIS A 158 10.29 -2.48 -5.08
N ARG A 159 10.14 -1.39 -5.84
CA ARG A 159 10.58 -0.04 -5.47
C ARG A 159 9.36 0.76 -5.04
N LEU A 160 9.42 1.37 -3.85
CA LEU A 160 8.34 2.18 -3.30
C LEU A 160 8.79 3.63 -3.17
N ILE A 161 7.87 4.57 -3.39
CA ILE A 161 8.02 5.96 -2.96
C ILE A 161 7.20 6.14 -1.68
N LEU A 162 7.88 6.46 -0.58
CA LEU A 162 7.29 6.60 0.74
C LEU A 162 7.32 8.05 1.18
N GLN A 163 6.34 8.46 1.98
CA GLN A 163 6.27 9.80 2.55
C GLN A 163 5.86 9.78 4.02
N ASP A 164 6.51 10.61 4.84
CA ASP A 164 6.17 10.81 6.25
C ASP A 164 5.16 11.95 6.47
N ALA A 165 4.78 12.18 7.73
CA ALA A 165 3.88 13.26 8.12
C ALA A 165 4.44 14.69 7.89
N ARG A 166 5.75 14.85 7.66
CA ARG A 166 6.35 16.15 7.28
C ARG A 166 6.33 16.37 5.77
N GLY A 167 5.97 15.35 5.01
CA GLY A 167 6.04 15.36 3.57
C GLY A 167 7.41 14.96 3.01
N THR A 168 8.38 14.59 3.86
CA THR A 168 9.67 14.06 3.44
C THR A 168 9.44 12.78 2.65
N ARG A 169 10.02 12.69 1.46
CA ARG A 169 9.90 11.52 0.59
C ARG A 169 11.19 10.71 0.62
N ALA A 170 11.07 9.40 0.52
CA ALA A 170 12.20 8.49 0.40
C ALA A 170 11.88 7.33 -0.53
N VAL A 171 12.91 6.81 -1.19
CA VAL A 171 12.84 5.58 -1.97
C VAL A 171 13.03 4.40 -1.02
N GLY A 172 12.13 3.43 -1.06
CA GLY A 172 12.30 2.13 -0.41
C GLY A 172 12.52 1.04 -1.44
N ILE A 173 13.44 0.13 -1.17
CA ILE A 173 13.70 -1.06 -1.98
C ILE A 173 13.38 -2.29 -1.14
N GLU A 174 12.53 -3.15 -1.68
CA GLU A 174 12.22 -4.43 -1.08
C GLU A 174 13.42 -5.39 -1.21
N MET A 175 14.08 -5.66 -0.08
CA MET A 175 15.22 -6.59 -0.01
C MET A 175 14.77 -8.04 0.13
N ASN A 176 13.63 -8.25 0.80
CA ASN A 176 12.98 -9.53 0.99
C ASN A 176 11.48 -9.33 0.84
N GLN A 177 10.78 -10.33 0.30
CA GLN A 177 9.35 -10.23 0.01
C GLN A 177 8.53 -9.88 1.26
N ILE A 178 7.74 -8.81 1.18
CA ILE A 178 6.85 -8.33 2.24
C ILE A 178 5.41 -8.66 1.84
N ASN A 179 4.71 -9.45 2.66
CA ASN A 179 3.32 -9.78 2.42
C ASN A 179 2.45 -8.51 2.31
N GLY A 180 1.67 -8.42 1.23
CA GLY A 180 0.80 -7.27 0.95
C GLY A 180 1.46 -6.16 0.14
N VAL A 181 2.76 -6.25 -0.16
CA VAL A 181 3.49 -5.31 -1.02
C VAL A 181 3.60 -5.91 -2.43
N ALA A 182 2.67 -5.53 -3.31
CA ALA A 182 2.72 -5.85 -4.73
C ALA A 182 1.94 -4.83 -5.57
N VAL A 183 2.32 -4.63 -6.83
CA VAL A 183 1.84 -3.54 -7.72
C VAL A 183 0.32 -3.49 -7.93
N MET A 184 -0.40 -4.61 -7.75
CA MET A 184 -1.86 -4.67 -7.85
C MET A 184 -2.57 -5.02 -6.53
N GLN A 185 -1.79 -5.30 -5.48
CA GLN A 185 -2.30 -5.66 -4.15
C GLN A 185 -2.23 -4.48 -3.18
N LEU A 186 -1.13 -3.72 -3.22
CA LEU A 186 -0.91 -2.55 -2.39
C LEU A 186 -1.61 -1.35 -3.02
N SER A 187 -2.51 -0.72 -2.27
CA SER A 187 -3.22 0.48 -2.73
C SER A 187 -2.35 1.72 -2.56
N ILE A 188 -2.50 2.70 -3.45
CA ILE A 188 -1.79 3.98 -3.26
C ILE A 188 -2.44 4.77 -2.12
N GLY A 189 -1.58 5.42 -1.33
CA GLY A 189 -1.94 6.02 -0.06
C GLY A 189 -2.08 5.00 1.07
N SER A 190 -1.83 3.70 0.85
CA SER A 190 -1.72 2.74 1.95
C SER A 190 -0.65 3.16 2.96
N LYS A 191 -0.88 2.79 4.21
CA LYS A 191 -0.05 3.18 5.35
C LYS A 191 0.78 2.00 5.82
N LEU A 192 2.00 2.29 6.23
CA LEU A 192 2.91 1.33 6.84
C LEU A 192 3.65 1.98 8.00
N LEU A 193 4.17 1.15 8.89
CA LEU A 193 5.01 1.55 10.00
C LEU A 193 6.41 1.01 9.79
N LEU A 194 7.38 1.92 9.72
CA LEU A 194 8.79 1.57 9.59
C LEU A 194 9.43 1.54 10.98
N LYS A 195 10.12 0.45 11.32
CA LYS A 195 10.84 0.28 12.58
C LYS A 195 12.16 -0.40 12.30
N ASN A 196 13.23 0.01 12.97
CA ASN A 196 14.52 -0.66 12.87
C ASN A 196 14.88 -0.94 11.39
N ALA A 197 14.86 0.09 10.57
CA ALA A 197 15.15 -0.02 9.14
C ALA A 197 16.56 0.52 8.85
N THR A 198 17.20 -0.03 7.82
CA THR A 198 18.49 0.48 7.35
C THR A 198 18.26 1.36 6.12
N VAL A 199 18.93 2.49 6.07
CA VAL A 199 19.07 3.32 4.87
C VAL A 199 20.48 3.13 4.36
N ALA A 200 20.64 2.76 3.10
CA ALA A 200 21.93 2.68 2.45
C ALA A 200 21.89 3.46 1.15
N ARG A 201 22.88 4.35 0.94
CA ARG A 201 23.02 5.13 -0.30
C ARG A 201 21.72 5.86 -0.69
N GLY A 202 21.06 6.48 0.29
CA GLY A 202 19.83 7.24 0.07
C GLY A 202 18.54 6.41 -0.05
N MET A 203 18.59 5.08 0.09
CA MET A 203 17.45 4.19 -0.06
C MET A 203 17.15 3.41 1.22
N ILE A 204 15.87 3.32 1.59
CA ILE A 204 15.42 2.49 2.71
C ILE A 204 15.41 1.03 2.26
N LEU A 205 16.14 0.18 2.96
CA LEU A 205 16.18 -1.26 2.75
C LEU A 205 15.00 -1.90 3.49
N LEU A 206 13.92 -2.17 2.76
CA LEU A 206 12.69 -2.70 3.31
C LEU A 206 12.79 -4.22 3.46
N THR A 207 12.47 -4.69 4.66
CA THR A 207 12.43 -6.11 5.03
C THR A 207 11.15 -6.39 5.84
N PRO A 208 10.65 -7.64 5.87
CA PRO A 208 9.48 -8.02 6.67
C PRO A 208 9.59 -7.64 8.15
N GLU A 209 10.80 -7.64 8.71
CA GLU A 209 11.04 -7.29 10.12
C GLU A 209 10.98 -5.78 10.37
N SER A 210 11.26 -4.98 9.33
CA SER A 210 11.30 -3.53 9.44
C SER A 210 9.99 -2.83 9.07
N VAL A 211 9.05 -3.55 8.45
CA VAL A 211 7.80 -3.00 7.92
C VAL A 211 6.59 -3.68 8.54
N THR A 212 5.68 -2.89 9.09
CA THR A 212 4.32 -3.36 9.42
C THR A 212 3.32 -2.67 8.52
N LEU A 213 2.65 -3.41 7.64
CA LEU A 213 1.60 -2.86 6.79
C LEU A 213 0.34 -2.58 7.62
N LEU A 214 -0.15 -1.34 7.59
CA LEU A 214 -1.37 -0.92 8.27
C LEU A 214 -2.58 -0.91 7.33
N GLY A 215 -2.35 -0.86 6.01
CA GLY A 215 -3.38 -0.84 4.98
C GLY A 215 -3.98 0.56 4.77
N GLY A 216 -5.27 0.62 4.42
CA GLY A 216 -5.94 1.86 3.99
C GLY A 216 -5.59 2.25 2.55
N LYS A 217 -6.24 3.29 2.04
CA LYS A 217 -5.98 3.85 0.71
C LYS A 217 -6.40 5.30 0.65
N ILE A 218 -5.82 6.08 -0.25
CA ILE A 218 -6.35 7.39 -0.60
C ILE A 218 -7.01 7.25 -1.96
N GLU A 219 -8.33 7.16 -1.98
CA GLU A 219 -9.12 6.74 -3.15
C GLU A 219 -8.73 7.48 -4.43
N VAL A 220 -8.64 8.81 -4.36
CA VAL A 220 -8.32 9.66 -5.51
C VAL A 220 -6.91 9.35 -6.05
N MET A 221 -5.94 9.08 -5.17
CA MET A 221 -4.57 8.75 -5.57
C MET A 221 -4.49 7.36 -6.17
N ASP A 222 -5.16 6.38 -5.58
CA ASP A 222 -5.19 4.99 -6.06
C ASP A 222 -5.83 4.86 -7.44
N LEU A 223 -6.97 5.51 -7.65
CA LEU A 223 -7.65 5.54 -8.95
C LEU A 223 -6.78 6.21 -10.02
N ALA A 224 -6.23 7.39 -9.73
CA ALA A 224 -5.36 8.10 -10.66
C ALA A 224 -4.09 7.32 -10.99
N TRP A 225 -3.50 6.66 -10.00
CA TRP A 225 -2.33 5.83 -10.21
C TRP A 225 -2.66 4.62 -11.09
N LYS A 226 -3.73 3.88 -10.80
CA LYS A 226 -4.14 2.71 -11.61
C LYS A 226 -4.43 3.09 -13.05
N ALA A 227 -5.21 4.16 -13.26
CA ALA A 227 -5.56 4.66 -14.59
C ALA A 227 -4.32 5.09 -15.40
N GLY A 228 -3.33 5.73 -14.75
CA GLY A 228 -2.12 6.21 -15.43
C GLY A 228 -1.00 5.16 -15.57
N ARG A 229 -1.14 3.96 -15.00
CA ARG A 229 -0.03 2.99 -14.90
C ARG A 229 0.54 2.59 -16.26
N LYS A 230 -0.32 2.18 -17.20
CA LYS A 230 0.10 1.74 -18.54
C LYS A 230 0.86 2.84 -19.29
N ALA A 231 0.35 4.08 -19.23
CA ALA A 231 0.98 5.24 -19.87
C ALA A 231 2.39 5.49 -19.31
N ARG A 232 2.57 5.44 -17.98
CA ARG A 232 3.89 5.59 -17.35
C ARG A 232 4.86 4.47 -17.73
N LEU A 233 4.40 3.24 -17.89
CA LEU A 233 5.24 2.14 -18.35
C LEU A 233 5.68 2.34 -19.81
N LEU A 234 4.77 2.75 -20.69
CA LEU A 234 5.08 3.05 -22.09
C LEU A 234 6.09 4.21 -22.22
N GLU A 235 5.94 5.27 -21.42
CA GLU A 235 6.87 6.40 -21.40
C GLU A 235 8.30 6.00 -21.02
N LYS A 236 8.45 5.03 -20.10
CA LYS A 236 9.76 4.48 -19.74
C LYS A 236 10.40 3.66 -20.86
N ILE A 237 9.58 2.98 -21.69
CA ILE A 237 10.07 2.23 -22.85
C ILE A 237 10.57 3.19 -23.93
N THR A 238 9.85 4.29 -24.19
CA THR A 238 10.21 5.25 -25.24
C THR A 238 11.41 6.14 -24.89
N GLY A 239 11.98 5.99 -23.68
CA GLY A 239 13.16 6.75 -23.24
C GLY A 239 12.87 8.23 -22.98
N THR A 240 11.60 8.62 -22.93
CA THR A 240 11.19 10.02 -22.69
C THR A 240 11.06 10.35 -21.20
N GLY A 241 11.07 9.32 -20.32
CA GLY A 241 11.10 9.48 -18.88
C GLY A 241 12.46 9.98 -18.40
N ALA A 242 12.55 11.29 -18.18
CA ALA A 242 13.72 11.99 -17.70
C ALA A 242 14.41 11.27 -16.51
N GLY A 243 15.70 10.99 -16.70
CA GLY A 243 16.66 11.04 -15.60
C GLY A 243 16.63 12.45 -15.02
N GLY A 244 15.82 12.65 -13.98
CA GLY A 244 15.80 13.84 -13.14
C GLY A 244 16.48 13.51 -11.83
N VAL A 245 17.64 14.12 -11.63
CA VAL A 245 18.44 14.18 -10.40
C VAL A 245 17.60 14.58 -9.19
#